data_AF-A0A086A444-F1
#
_entry.id   AF-A0A086A444-F1
#
_cell.length_a   1.000
_cell.length_b   1.000
_cell.length_c   1.000
_cell.angle_alpha   90.00
_cell.angle_beta   90.00
_cell.angle_gamma   90.00
#
_symmetry.space_group_name_H-M   'P 1'
#
loop_
_entity.id
_entity.type
_entity.pdbx_description
1 polymer ?
#
loop_
_entity_poly.entity_id
_entity_poly.type
_entity_poly.pdbx_seq_one_letter_code
_entity_poly.pdbx_strand_id
1 'polypeptide(L)'
;MKTYSKYLIIAAIAAVLISCKDKETKEQIAVQTPQEVPVQQDIPNIAKHVPTDEVCMVNDKHMEKKQMEVPFDGKMYYGCCAMCVERIPTDESVRKATDPFTGEKIDKASAYIVSLNEEGNVAYFASEENFQKFMKDNQQATK
;
A
#
# COMPACT_ATOMS: atom_id res chain seq x y z
N MET A 1 71.89 25.66 33.61
CA MET A 1 73.21 25.44 33.01
C MET A 1 73.13 24.24 32.08
N LYS A 2 73.67 24.40 30.86
CA LYS A 2 74.04 23.39 29.86
C LYS A 2 72.88 22.72 29.08
N THR A 3 72.47 23.13 27.87
CA THR A 3 73.09 23.41 26.54
C THR A 3 73.18 22.21 25.58
N TYR A 4 72.94 22.55 24.30
CA TYR A 4 73.29 21.91 23.02
C TYR A 4 72.23 20.94 22.44
N SER A 5 71.46 21.27 21.39
CA SER A 5 71.75 21.81 20.04
C SER A 5 72.62 20.89 19.18
N LYS A 6 71.99 20.17 18.22
CA LYS A 6 72.47 19.85 16.84
C LYS A 6 71.24 19.55 15.96
N TYR A 7 70.75 20.52 15.20
CA TYR A 7 71.00 20.76 13.76
C TYR A 7 70.23 19.85 12.79
N LEU A 8 69.43 20.52 11.92
CA LEU A 8 69.38 20.40 10.44
C LEU A 8 68.95 19.02 9.88
N ILE A 9 68.05 18.86 8.89
CA ILE A 9 67.68 19.71 7.75
C ILE A 9 66.58 18.94 6.98
N ILE A 10 65.62 19.66 6.38
CA ILE A 10 64.87 19.39 5.11
C ILE A 10 64.16 18.04 4.93
N ALA A 11 62.83 18.12 4.70
CA ALA A 11 62.03 17.44 3.65
C ALA A 11 60.59 17.30 4.17
N ALA A 12 59.52 17.40 3.40
CA ALA A 12 59.24 17.90 2.08
C ALA A 12 57.73 18.18 2.09
N ILE A 13 57.30 19.20 1.37
CA ILE A 13 55.90 19.59 1.21
C ILE A 13 55.17 18.45 0.48
N ALA A 14 54.21 17.82 1.15
CA ALA A 14 53.14 17.08 0.48
C ALA A 14 51.85 17.87 0.65
N ALA A 15 51.52 18.64 -0.38
CA ALA A 15 50.21 19.28 -0.51
C ALA A 15 49.16 18.17 -0.67
N VAL A 16 48.36 17.96 0.37
CA VAL A 16 47.17 17.12 0.27
C VAL A 16 46.10 17.94 -0.45
N LEU A 17 45.86 17.61 -1.72
CA LEU A 17 44.70 18.11 -2.46
C LEU A 17 43.43 17.48 -1.85
N ILE A 18 42.78 18.22 -0.96
CA ILE A 18 41.43 17.92 -0.48
C ILE A 18 40.46 18.29 -1.61
N SER A 19 40.01 17.29 -2.36
CA SER A 19 38.81 17.41 -3.20
C SER A 19 38.19 16.04 -3.42
N CYS A 20 37.46 15.56 -2.42
CA CYS A 20 36.26 14.73 -2.62
C CYS A 20 35.14 15.36 -1.80
N LYS A 21 34.01 15.53 -2.46
CA LYS A 21 32.92 16.45 -2.13
C LYS A 21 31.71 15.58 -1.88
N ASP A 22 31.58 15.02 -0.69
CA ASP A 22 30.42 14.20 -0.34
C ASP A 22 29.79 14.72 0.94
N LYS A 23 28.56 15.20 0.78
CA LYS A 23 27.77 15.90 1.77
C LYS A 23 27.30 14.92 2.83
N GLU A 24 27.54 15.27 4.09
CA GLU A 24 26.90 14.68 5.24
C GLU A 24 25.37 14.79 5.12
N THR A 25 24.64 13.72 5.40
CA THR A 25 23.25 13.83 5.83
C THR A 25 23.05 12.98 7.07
N LYS A 26 22.80 13.73 8.14
CA LYS A 26 22.55 13.33 9.51
C LYS A 26 21.13 12.76 9.58
N GLU A 27 20.99 11.46 9.84
CA GLU A 27 19.69 10.87 10.17
C GLU A 27 19.23 11.41 11.54
N GLN A 28 18.19 12.23 11.51
CA GLN A 28 17.34 12.49 12.66
C GLN A 28 15.87 12.35 12.24
N ILE A 29 15.18 11.63 13.11
CA ILE A 29 13.79 11.21 13.11
C ILE A 29 12.86 12.41 12.83
N ALA A 30 12.02 12.26 11.80
CA ALA A 30 10.82 13.07 11.60
C ALA A 30 9.65 12.15 11.27
N VAL A 31 8.59 12.32 12.08
CA VAL A 31 7.24 11.75 11.99
C VAL A 31 6.76 11.69 10.54
N GLN A 32 6.46 10.48 10.05
CA GLN A 32 5.76 10.29 8.78
C GLN A 32 4.26 10.18 9.06
N THR A 33 3.57 11.27 8.71
CA THR A 33 2.15 11.32 8.32
C THR A 33 1.76 10.08 7.50
N PRO A 34 0.56 9.50 7.69
CA PRO A 34 0.05 8.44 6.82
C PRO A 34 0.15 8.86 5.35
N GLN A 35 0.83 8.05 4.54
CA GLN A 35 0.84 8.21 3.10
C GLN A 35 -0.59 8.00 2.60
N GLU A 36 -1.22 9.10 2.24
CA GLU A 36 -2.42 9.14 1.42
C GLU A 36 -2.05 8.52 0.07
N VAL A 37 -2.55 7.31 -0.19
CA VAL A 37 -2.45 6.66 -1.49
C VAL A 37 -3.17 7.56 -2.49
N PRO A 38 -2.54 8.01 -3.59
CA PRO A 38 -3.20 8.84 -4.58
C PRO A 38 -4.25 7.99 -5.29
N VAL A 39 -5.52 8.18 -4.90
CA VAL A 39 -6.69 7.63 -5.59
C VAL A 39 -6.91 8.47 -6.83
N GLN A 40 -6.13 8.19 -7.87
CA GLN A 40 -6.44 8.63 -9.22
C GLN A 40 -6.03 7.49 -10.16
N GLN A 41 -6.79 6.41 -10.11
CA GLN A 41 -6.72 5.36 -11.11
C GLN A 41 -8.02 5.41 -11.90
N ASP A 42 -7.89 5.57 -13.21
CA ASP A 42 -8.95 5.52 -14.19
C ASP A 42 -9.80 4.28 -13.93
N ILE A 43 -10.99 4.43 -13.34
CA ILE A 43 -11.94 3.32 -13.21
C ILE A 43 -12.62 3.22 -14.56
N PRO A 44 -12.24 2.26 -15.42
CA PRO A 44 -12.67 2.28 -16.81
C PRO A 44 -14.09 1.71 -16.90
N ASN A 45 -14.66 1.81 -18.11
CA ASN A 45 -15.91 1.20 -18.58
C ASN A 45 -16.07 -0.33 -18.34
N ILE A 46 -15.17 -0.94 -17.57
CA ILE A 46 -15.06 -2.37 -17.27
C ILE A 46 -15.39 -2.71 -15.81
N ALA A 47 -15.65 -1.70 -14.96
CA ALA A 47 -16.01 -1.93 -13.56
C ALA A 47 -17.31 -2.75 -13.46
N LYS A 48 -17.21 -3.97 -12.91
CA LYS A 48 -18.33 -4.92 -12.85
C LYS A 48 -18.46 -5.54 -11.47
N HIS A 49 -19.70 -5.72 -11.01
CA HIS A 49 -19.99 -6.49 -9.81
C HIS A 49 -19.51 -7.93 -9.95
N VAL A 50 -18.98 -8.50 -8.87
CA VAL A 50 -18.49 -9.88 -8.83
C VAL A 50 -19.04 -10.63 -7.62
N PRO A 51 -19.24 -11.97 -7.71
CA PRO A 51 -19.64 -12.77 -6.56
C PRO A 51 -18.60 -12.72 -5.45
N THR A 52 -19.05 -12.54 -4.20
CA THR A 52 -18.16 -12.46 -3.03
C THR A 52 -17.31 -13.71 -2.84
N ASP A 53 -17.87 -14.89 -3.16
CA ASP A 53 -17.17 -16.18 -3.02
C ASP A 53 -16.13 -16.44 -4.12
N GLU A 54 -16.01 -15.54 -5.10
CA GLU A 54 -14.96 -15.59 -6.12
C GLU A 54 -13.79 -14.66 -5.82
N VAL A 55 -13.79 -13.99 -4.67
CA VAL A 55 -12.79 -12.98 -4.32
C VAL A 55 -11.84 -13.50 -3.25
N CYS A 56 -10.53 -13.33 -3.44
CA CYS A 56 -9.56 -13.46 -2.37
C CYS A 56 -9.49 -12.14 -1.60
N MET A 57 -10.01 -12.11 -0.37
CA MET A 57 -10.06 -10.89 0.45
C MET A 57 -8.69 -10.48 1.01
N VAL A 58 -7.71 -11.38 0.98
CA VAL A 58 -6.34 -11.08 1.42
C VAL A 58 -5.54 -10.35 0.34
N ASN A 59 -5.80 -10.67 -0.93
CA ASN A 59 -5.06 -10.15 -2.07
C ASN A 59 -5.86 -9.11 -2.87
N ASP A 60 -7.07 -8.77 -2.44
CA ASP A 60 -7.96 -7.83 -3.13
C ASP A 60 -8.16 -8.18 -4.61
N LYS A 61 -8.47 -9.45 -4.86
CA LYS A 61 -8.48 -10.00 -6.22
C LYS A 61 -9.66 -10.91 -6.51
N HIS A 62 -10.35 -10.67 -7.63
CA HIS A 62 -11.32 -11.57 -8.25
C HIS A 62 -10.58 -12.70 -8.96
N MET A 63 -10.96 -13.93 -8.62
CA MET A 63 -10.22 -15.14 -8.99
C MET A 63 -10.97 -16.00 -10.03
N GLU A 64 -12.15 -15.57 -10.48
CA GLU A 64 -12.98 -16.22 -11.51
C GLU A 64 -13.37 -17.68 -11.21
N LYS A 65 -13.35 -18.05 -9.92
CA LYS A 65 -13.76 -19.36 -9.42
C LYS A 65 -14.09 -19.24 -7.94
N LYS A 66 -14.83 -20.21 -7.39
CA LYS A 66 -15.11 -20.24 -5.95
C LYS A 66 -13.83 -20.41 -5.12
N GLN A 67 -13.72 -19.61 -4.07
CA GLN A 67 -12.61 -19.60 -3.10
C GLN A 67 -12.95 -20.41 -1.84
N MET A 68 -11.95 -20.60 -0.98
CA MET A 68 -12.15 -21.32 0.28
C MET A 68 -12.86 -20.44 1.30
N GLU A 69 -13.93 -20.97 1.87
CA GLU A 69 -14.73 -20.34 2.92
C GLU A 69 -13.95 -20.25 4.24
N VAL A 70 -14.02 -19.10 4.89
CA VAL A 70 -13.40 -18.82 6.19
C VAL A 70 -14.44 -18.17 7.10
N PRO A 71 -15.20 -18.98 7.86
CA PRO A 71 -16.11 -18.47 8.88
C PRO A 71 -15.31 -17.80 10.00
N PHE A 72 -15.62 -16.53 10.29
CA PHE A 72 -14.98 -15.80 11.38
C PHE A 72 -15.94 -14.76 11.96
N ASP A 73 -16.09 -14.73 13.27
CA ASP A 73 -16.94 -13.76 14.00
C ASP A 73 -18.37 -13.64 13.43
N GLY A 74 -18.98 -14.78 13.11
CA GLY A 74 -20.34 -14.84 12.55
C GLY A 74 -20.48 -14.39 11.09
N LYS A 75 -19.37 -14.07 10.41
CA LYS A 75 -19.33 -13.66 9.00
C LYS A 75 -18.57 -14.68 8.15
N MET A 76 -18.74 -14.57 6.82
CA MET A 76 -18.06 -15.42 5.86
C MET A 76 -17.05 -14.64 5.04
N TYR A 77 -15.80 -15.09 5.05
CA TYR A 77 -14.70 -14.53 4.27
C TYR A 77 -14.15 -15.59 3.29
N TYR A 78 -13.30 -15.15 2.36
CA TYR A 78 -12.81 -15.99 1.28
C TYR A 78 -11.31 -15.79 1.00
N GLY A 79 -10.57 -16.91 0.92
CA GLY A 79 -9.14 -16.95 0.65
C GLY A 79 -8.77 -17.90 -0.49
N CYS A 80 -7.77 -17.54 -1.31
CA CYS A 80 -7.38 -18.34 -2.48
C CYS A 80 -6.35 -19.45 -2.21
N CYS A 81 -5.69 -19.42 -1.05
CA CYS A 81 -4.70 -20.42 -0.65
C CYS A 81 -4.66 -20.58 0.87
N ALA A 82 -3.98 -21.61 1.38
CA ALA A 82 -3.89 -21.91 2.81
C ALA A 82 -3.41 -20.70 3.63
N MET A 83 -2.39 -19.99 3.15
CA MET A 83 -1.90 -18.78 3.82
C MET A 83 -2.96 -17.68 3.92
N CYS A 84 -3.82 -17.52 2.90
CA CYS A 84 -4.90 -16.52 2.96
C CYS A 84 -5.97 -16.93 3.98
N VAL A 85 -6.29 -18.23 4.04
CA VAL A 85 -7.24 -18.78 5.02
C VAL A 85 -6.75 -18.57 6.45
N GLU A 86 -5.46 -18.81 6.71
CA GLU A 86 -4.83 -18.62 8.02
C GLU A 86 -4.76 -17.13 8.44
N ARG A 87 -4.59 -16.23 7.47
CA ARG A 87 -4.43 -14.79 7.73
C ARG A 87 -5.74 -14.09 8.09
N ILE A 88 -6.87 -14.48 7.50
CA ILE A 88 -8.19 -13.86 7.77
C ILE A 88 -8.56 -13.76 9.26
N PRO A 89 -8.49 -14.83 10.07
CA PRO A 89 -8.84 -14.76 11.48
C PRO A 89 -7.80 -14.05 12.34
N THR A 90 -6.56 -13.91 11.86
CA THR A 90 -5.42 -13.40 12.66
C THR A 90 -5.05 -11.96 12.35
N ASP A 91 -5.42 -11.45 11.17
CA ASP A 91 -5.11 -10.11 10.70
C ASP A 91 -6.41 -9.37 10.35
N GLU A 92 -6.78 -8.38 11.15
CA GLU A 92 -7.99 -7.59 10.87
C GLU A 92 -7.86 -6.78 9.58
N SER A 93 -6.64 -6.38 9.18
CA SER A 93 -6.44 -5.53 8.00
C SER A 93 -6.92 -6.20 6.71
N VAL A 94 -6.85 -7.54 6.62
CA VAL A 94 -7.34 -8.27 5.45
C VAL A 94 -8.86 -8.42 5.43
N ARG A 95 -9.54 -8.13 6.54
CA ARG A 95 -11.01 -8.14 6.66
C ARG A 95 -11.63 -6.76 6.45
N LYS A 96 -10.82 -5.69 6.43
CA LYS A 96 -11.30 -4.31 6.31
C LYS A 96 -10.92 -3.70 4.96
N ALA A 97 -11.81 -2.87 4.43
CA ALA A 97 -11.55 -2.05 3.25
C ALA A 97 -11.99 -0.60 3.51
N THR A 98 -11.59 0.31 2.64
CA THR A 98 -12.12 1.67 2.60
C THR A 98 -13.15 1.74 1.47
N ASP A 99 -14.36 2.24 1.74
CA ASP A 99 -15.33 2.56 0.70
C ASP A 99 -14.80 3.74 -0.15
N PRO A 100 -14.59 3.57 -1.47
CA PRO A 100 -14.08 4.64 -2.33
C PRO A 100 -14.99 5.87 -2.43
N PHE A 101 -16.29 5.73 -2.17
CA PHE A 101 -17.24 6.83 -2.22
C PHE A 101 -17.26 7.65 -0.93
N THR A 102 -17.33 6.99 0.23
CA THR A 102 -17.51 7.67 1.53
C THR A 102 -16.23 7.83 2.33
N GLY A 103 -15.18 7.05 2.03
CA GLY A 103 -13.96 6.96 2.83
C GLY A 103 -14.10 6.15 4.12
N GLU A 104 -15.27 5.59 4.40
CA GLU A 104 -15.52 4.82 5.62
C GLU A 104 -14.80 3.46 5.60
N LYS A 105 -14.38 3.00 6.78
CA LYS A 105 -13.85 1.64 6.94
C LYS A 105 -14.99 0.64 7.04
N ILE A 106 -15.02 -0.31 6.12
CA ILE A 106 -16.07 -1.33 6.01
C ILE A 106 -15.51 -2.75 6.16
N ASP A 107 -16.38 -3.69 6.47
CA ASP A 107 -16.06 -5.10 6.51
C ASP A 107 -16.22 -5.74 5.13
N LYS A 108 -15.17 -6.42 4.65
CA LYS A 108 -15.18 -7.05 3.32
C LYS A 108 -16.24 -8.14 3.17
N ALA A 109 -16.63 -8.81 4.26
CA ALA A 109 -17.64 -9.87 4.21
C ALA A 109 -19.05 -9.36 3.85
N SER A 110 -19.33 -8.07 4.06
CA SER A 110 -20.63 -7.44 3.77
C SER A 110 -20.56 -6.42 2.63
N ALA A 111 -19.41 -6.28 1.98
CA ALA A 111 -19.19 -5.27 0.96
C ALA A 111 -19.81 -5.66 -0.38
N TYR A 112 -20.21 -4.65 -1.15
CA TYR A 112 -20.46 -4.76 -2.57
C TYR A 112 -19.13 -4.69 -3.32
N ILE A 113 -18.75 -5.78 -3.99
CA ILE A 113 -17.42 -5.93 -4.58
C ILE A 113 -17.48 -5.76 -6.08
N VAL A 114 -16.58 -4.93 -6.62
CA VAL A 114 -16.46 -4.72 -8.06
C VAL A 114 -15.04 -5.04 -8.52
N SER A 115 -14.92 -5.75 -9.65
CA SER A 115 -13.66 -5.86 -10.36
C SER A 115 -13.42 -4.59 -11.16
N LEU A 116 -12.22 -4.02 -11.03
CA LEU A 116 -11.79 -2.75 -11.62
C LEU A 116 -11.13 -2.94 -12.98
N ASN A 117 -10.58 -4.12 -13.25
CA ASN A 117 -9.82 -4.40 -14.46
C ASN A 117 -9.76 -5.89 -14.81
N GLU A 118 -9.26 -6.18 -16.01
CA GLU A 118 -9.08 -7.56 -16.51
C GLU A 118 -8.09 -8.37 -15.67
N GLU A 119 -7.18 -7.70 -14.97
CA GLU A 119 -6.26 -8.36 -14.04
C GLU A 119 -6.94 -8.84 -12.75
N GLY A 120 -8.21 -8.47 -12.53
CA GLY A 120 -9.03 -8.92 -11.42
C GLY A 120 -8.87 -8.11 -10.13
N ASN A 121 -8.24 -6.94 -10.15
CA ASN A 121 -8.16 -6.09 -8.95
C ASN A 121 -9.57 -5.67 -8.53
N VAL A 122 -9.89 -5.68 -7.24
CA VAL A 122 -11.23 -5.30 -6.75
C VAL A 122 -11.26 -4.05 -5.88
N ALA A 123 -12.41 -3.37 -5.89
CA ALA A 123 -12.79 -2.37 -4.89
C ALA A 123 -13.98 -2.86 -4.07
N TYR A 124 -14.12 -2.32 -2.86
CA TYR A 124 -15.15 -2.68 -1.89
C TYR A 124 -15.99 -1.45 -1.55
N PHE A 125 -17.30 -1.52 -1.77
CA PHE A 125 -18.24 -0.47 -1.41
C PHE A 125 -19.14 -0.95 -0.26
N ALA A 126 -19.58 -0.04 0.60
CA ALA A 126 -20.54 -0.36 1.66
C ALA A 126 -21.88 -0.82 1.10
N SER A 127 -22.21 -0.40 -0.13
CA SER A 127 -23.44 -0.74 -0.83
C SER A 127 -23.28 -0.59 -2.35
N GLU A 128 -24.20 -1.21 -3.10
CA GLU A 128 -24.34 -0.95 -4.54
C GLU A 128 -24.61 0.54 -4.81
N GLU A 129 -25.40 1.21 -3.96
CA GLU A 129 -25.71 2.63 -4.11
C GLU A 129 -24.44 3.50 -4.06
N ASN A 130 -23.50 3.20 -3.16
CA ASN A 130 -22.22 3.91 -3.08
C ASN A 130 -21.39 3.71 -4.34
N PHE A 131 -21.36 2.50 -4.90
CA PHE A 131 -20.74 2.26 -6.20
C PHE A 131 -21.40 3.08 -7.32
N GLN A 132 -22.74 3.13 -7.37
CA GLN A 132 -23.45 3.89 -8.40
C GLN A 132 -23.21 5.40 -8.30
N LYS A 133 -23.13 5.96 -7.07
CA LYS A 133 -22.77 7.36 -6.86
C LYS A 133 -21.33 7.64 -7.28
N PHE A 134 -20.42 6.77 -6.86
CA PHE A 134 -19.01 6.83 -7.25
C PHE A 134 -18.85 6.86 -8.78
N MET A 135 -19.51 5.97 -9.52
CA MET A 135 -19.43 5.96 -10.99
C MET A 135 -19.97 7.24 -11.62
N LYS A 136 -21.07 7.80 -11.10
CA LYS A 136 -21.66 9.05 -11.61
C LYS A 136 -20.75 10.26 -11.41
N ASP A 137 -20.10 10.36 -10.27
CA ASP A 137 -19.22 11.49 -9.95
C ASP A 137 -17.93 11.44 -10.79
N ASN A 138 -17.38 10.25 -10.98
CA ASN A 138 -16.16 10.05 -11.78
C ASN A 138 -16.40 10.16 -13.30
N GLN A 139 -17.61 9.86 -13.79
CA GLN A 139 -18.02 10.13 -15.18
C GLN A 139 -18.23 11.62 -15.47
N GLN A 140 -18.55 12.42 -14.44
CA GLN A 140 -18.71 13.88 -14.58
C GLN A 140 -17.37 14.61 -14.53
N ALA A 141 -16.37 14.06 -13.82
CA ALA A 141 -15.03 14.62 -13.73
C ALA A 141 -14.19 14.48 -15.03
N THR A 142 -14.66 13.71 -16.01
CA THR A 142 -13.99 13.45 -17.30
C THR A 142 -14.63 14.20 -18.49
N LYS A 143 -15.63 15.05 -18.24
CA LYS A 143 -16.23 15.96 -19.22
C LYS A 143 -15.78 17.40 -18.99
#